data_AF-A0A6P0HQ74-F1
#
_entry.id   AF-A0A6P0HQ74-F1
#
_cell.length_a   1.000
_cell.length_b   1.000
_cell.length_c   1.000
_cell.angle_alpha   90.00
_cell.angle_beta   90.00
_cell.angle_gamma   90.00
#
_symmetry.space_group_name_H-M   'P 1'
#
loop_
_entity.id
_entity.type
_entity.pdbx_description
1 polymer ?
#
loop_
_entity_poly.entity_id
_entity_poly.type
_entity_poly.pdbx_seq_one_letter_code
_entity_poly.pdbx_strand_id
1 'polypeptide(L)'
;MQKWEYILVDASPYPFGDKLISIYINGQEWRDWKDRELHELVNYLGNQGWELVAIRHDSKNDNNYFIFKRPVVVHSNGRGSRGVGE
;
A
#
# COMPACT_ATOMS: atom_id res chain seq x y z
N MET A 1 -4.98 21.69 6.08
CA MET A 1 -4.99 20.82 4.88
C MET A 1 -4.63 19.41 5.31
N GLN A 2 -5.36 18.41 4.82
CA GLN A 2 -5.08 17.00 5.09
C GLN A 2 -3.73 16.60 4.49
N LYS A 3 -2.89 15.89 5.26
CA LYS A 3 -1.64 15.27 4.77
C LYS A 3 -1.91 13.84 4.29
N TRP A 4 -1.22 13.43 3.24
CA TRP A 4 -1.36 12.12 2.61
C TRP A 4 -0.01 11.42 2.54
N GLU A 5 -0.02 10.11 2.76
CA GLU A 5 1.10 9.23 2.42
C GLU A 5 0.72 8.38 1.21
N TYR A 6 1.72 8.00 0.43
CA TYR A 6 1.57 7.24 -0.80
C TYR A 6 2.47 6.02 -0.77
N ILE A 7 2.00 4.93 -1.38
CA ILE A 7 2.82 3.76 -1.67
C ILE A 7 2.71 3.43 -3.16
N LEU A 8 3.84 3.03 -3.73
CA LEU A 8 3.94 2.45 -5.06
C LEU A 8 4.07 0.93 -4.91
N VAL A 9 3.20 0.20 -5.58
CA VAL A 9 3.25 -1.25 -5.69
C VAL A 9 3.63 -1.60 -7.12
N ASP A 10 4.77 -2.26 -7.30
CA ASP A 10 5.14 -2.92 -8.55
C ASP A 10 4.77 -4.40 -8.42
N ALA A 11 3.79 -4.85 -9.19
CA ALA A 11 3.29 -6.22 -9.13
C ALA A 11 3.45 -6.87 -10.51
N SER A 12 4.21 -7.96 -10.54
CA SER A 12 4.46 -8.77 -11.74
C SER A 12 3.63 -10.05 -11.67
N PRO A 13 2.46 -10.13 -12.34
CA PRO A 13 1.69 -11.37 -12.41
C PRO A 13 2.30 -12.38 -13.37
N TYR A 14 1.86 -13.65 -13.29
CA TYR A 14 2.16 -14.64 -14.31
C TYR A 14 1.47 -14.28 -15.64
N PRO A 15 2.05 -14.61 -16.82
CA PRO A 15 1.48 -14.25 -18.12
C PRO A 15 0.06 -14.79 -18.39
N PHE A 16 -0.38 -15.80 -17.63
CA PHE A 16 -1.66 -16.48 -17.80
C PHE A 16 -2.47 -16.58 -16.49
N GLY A 17 -2.48 -15.51 -15.69
CA GLY A 17 -3.35 -15.40 -14.50
C GLY A 17 -3.00 -14.23 -13.59
N ASP A 18 -3.72 -14.11 -12.47
CA ASP A 18 -3.54 -13.00 -11.51
C ASP A 18 -2.56 -13.34 -10.38
N LYS A 19 -1.96 -14.52 -10.41
CA LYS A 19 -0.98 -14.95 -9.42
C LYS A 19 0.31 -14.14 -9.57
N LEU A 20 0.88 -13.69 -8.46
CA LEU A 20 2.02 -12.79 -8.44
C LEU A 20 3.35 -13.57 -8.43
N ILE A 21 4.22 -13.26 -9.39
CA ILE A 21 5.60 -13.73 -9.46
C ILE A 21 6.45 -12.99 -8.43
N SER A 22 6.32 -11.66 -8.40
CA SER A 22 7.07 -10.76 -7.53
C SER A 22 6.27 -9.49 -7.27
N ILE A 23 6.52 -8.90 -6.10
CA ILE A 23 5.86 -7.67 -5.64
C ILE A 23 6.90 -6.82 -4.94
N TYR A 24 6.87 -5.53 -5.22
CA TYR A 24 7.71 -4.54 -4.56
C TYR A 24 6.84 -3.40 -4.03
N ILE A 25 6.99 -3.09 -2.74
CA ILE A 25 6.39 -1.91 -2.10
C ILE A 25 7.48 -0.85 -1.98
N ASN A 26 7.32 0.29 -2.66
CA ASN A 26 8.31 1.38 -2.68
C ASN A 26 9.73 0.91 -3.03
N GLY A 27 9.84 -0.06 -3.95
CA GLY A 27 11.12 -0.65 -4.39
C GLY A 27 11.66 -1.77 -3.48
N GLN A 28 11.02 -2.06 -2.34
CA GLN A 28 11.40 -3.17 -1.48
C GLN A 28 10.58 -4.42 -1.81
N GLU A 29 11.26 -5.52 -2.11
CA GLU A 29 10.63 -6.81 -2.40
C GLU A 29 9.82 -7.30 -1.20
N TRP A 30 8.57 -7.70 -1.43
CA TRP A 30 7.70 -8.26 -0.42
C TRP A 30 7.43 -9.75 -0.66
N ARG A 31 8.36 -10.57 -0.16
CA ARG A 31 8.40 -12.02 -0.45
C ARG A 31 7.20 -12.80 0.07
N ASP A 32 6.59 -12.38 1.17
CA ASP A 32 5.44 -13.06 1.79
C ASP A 32 4.18 -13.07 0.92
N TRP A 33 4.17 -12.23 -0.10
CA TRP A 33 3.09 -12.09 -1.07
C TRP A 33 3.36 -12.78 -2.40
N LYS A 34 4.53 -13.42 -2.54
CA LYS A 34 4.79 -14.29 -3.68
C LYS A 34 3.72 -15.39 -3.74
N ASP A 35 3.31 -15.74 -4.95
CA ASP A 35 2.33 -16.79 -5.22
C ASP A 35 0.90 -16.51 -4.71
N ARG A 36 0.62 -15.30 -4.21
CA ARG A 36 -0.76 -14.83 -3.93
C ARG A 36 -1.36 -14.17 -5.16
N GLU A 37 -2.67 -13.99 -5.15
CA GLU A 37 -3.35 -13.30 -6.25
C GLU A 37 -3.33 -11.79 -6.09
N LEU A 38 -3.24 -11.07 -7.21
CA LEU A 38 -3.23 -9.60 -7.26
C LEU A 38 -4.43 -9.00 -6.52
N HIS A 39 -5.62 -9.59 -6.69
CA HIS A 39 -6.82 -9.09 -6.04
C HIS A 39 -6.75 -9.21 -4.51
N GLU A 40 -6.06 -10.22 -3.97
CA GLU A 40 -5.86 -10.38 -2.51
C GLU A 40 -4.98 -9.25 -1.95
N LEU A 41 -3.94 -8.85 -2.71
CA LEU A 41 -3.07 -7.74 -2.33
C LEU A 41 -3.85 -6.42 -2.29
N VAL A 42 -4.65 -6.16 -3.32
CA VAL A 42 -5.49 -4.96 -3.40
C VAL A 42 -6.49 -4.92 -2.25
N ASN A 43 -7.16 -6.04 -1.96
CA ASN A 43 -8.09 -6.16 -0.83
C ASN A 43 -7.40 -5.95 0.52
N TYR A 44 -6.22 -6.54 0.72
CA TYR A 44 -5.44 -6.36 1.93
C TYR A 44 -5.09 -4.89 2.16
N LEU A 45 -4.59 -4.20 1.15
CA LEU A 45 -4.27 -2.77 1.24
C LEU A 45 -5.52 -1.94 1.55
N GLY A 46 -6.65 -2.24 0.89
CA GLY A 46 -7.95 -1.63 1.20
C GLY A 46 -8.35 -1.78 2.66
N ASN A 47 -8.21 -2.98 3.23
CA ASN A 47 -8.49 -3.26 4.65
C ASN A 47 -7.52 -2.53 5.60
N GLN A 48 -6.33 -2.16 5.15
CA GLN A 48 -5.36 -1.34 5.89
C GLN A 48 -5.60 0.18 5.72
N GLY A 49 -6.69 0.57 5.06
CA GLY A 49 -7.08 1.97 4.84
C GLY A 49 -6.41 2.63 3.64
N TRP A 50 -5.76 1.86 2.76
CA TRP A 50 -5.20 2.38 1.51
C TRP A 50 -6.27 2.46 0.42
N GLU A 51 -6.32 3.59 -0.26
CA GLU A 51 -7.19 3.85 -1.42
C GLU A 51 -6.35 3.75 -2.70
N LEU A 52 -6.76 2.89 -3.64
CA LEU A 52 -6.15 2.80 -4.96
C LEU A 52 -6.52 4.05 -5.79
N VAL A 53 -5.52 4.76 -6.31
CA VAL A 53 -5.75 6.02 -7.05
C VAL A 53 -5.23 6.03 -8.47
N ALA A 54 -4.29 5.13 -8.81
CA ALA A 54 -3.84 4.98 -10.18
C ALA A 54 -3.35 3.57 -10.46
N ILE A 55 -3.53 3.15 -11.71
CA ILE A 55 -3.01 1.91 -12.28
C ILE A 55 -2.24 2.30 -13.53
N ARG A 56 -1.03 1.76 -13.67
CA ARG A 56 -0.21 1.89 -14.89
C ARG A 56 0.31 0.51 -15.26
N HIS A 57 0.07 0.11 -16.49
CA HIS A 57 0.63 -1.10 -17.06
C HIS A 57 1.90 -0.78 -17.85
N ASP A 58 2.98 -1.53 -17.64
CA ASP A 58 4.19 -1.50 -18.46
C ASP A 58 4.27 -2.78 -19.29
N SER A 59 3.88 -2.67 -20.56
CA SER A 59 3.84 -3.77 -21.52
C SER A 59 5.22 -4.34 -21.88
N LYS A 60 6.32 -3.72 -21.46
CA LYS A 60 7.67 -4.26 -21.73
C LYS A 60 8.06 -5.35 -20.73
N ASN A 61 7.58 -5.24 -19.49
CA ASN A 61 7.91 -6.15 -18.40
C ASN A 61 6.69 -6.92 -17.89
N ASP A 62 5.52 -6.73 -18.50
CA ASP A 62 4.21 -7.18 -18.01
C ASP A 62 3.93 -6.78 -16.54
N ASN A 63 4.58 -5.69 -16.08
CA ASN A 63 4.43 -5.20 -14.73
C ASN A 63 3.22 -4.28 -14.63
N ASN A 64 2.48 -4.44 -13.52
CA ASN A 64 1.42 -3.53 -13.14
C ASN A 64 1.88 -2.68 -11.96
N TYR A 65 1.88 -1.37 -12.18
CA TYR A 65 2.15 -0.36 -11.15
C TYR A 65 0.83 0.14 -10.56
N PHE A 66 0.67 0.01 -9.26
CA PHE A 66 -0.46 0.53 -8.51
C PHE A 66 0.02 1.62 -7.56
N ILE A 67 -0.68 2.75 -7.55
CA ILE A 67 -0.42 3.84 -6.61
C ILE A 67 -1.58 3.89 -5.63
N PHE A 68 -1.27 3.78 -4.34
CA PHE A 68 -2.23 3.95 -3.28
C PHE A 68 -1.92 5.18 -2.44
N LYS A 69 -2.95 5.73 -1.81
CA LYS A 69 -2.82 6.80 -0.80
C LYS A 69 -3.59 6.45 0.47
N ARG A 70 -3.20 7.03 1.59
CA ARG A 70 -4.05 7.12 2.79
C ARG A 70 -3.75 8.38 3.61
N PRO A 71 -4.66 8.81 4.50
CA PRO A 71 -4.40 9.94 5.39
C PRO A 71 -3.23 9.65 6.34
N VAL A 72 -2.31 10.61 6.50
CA VAL A 72 -1.29 10.51 7.56
C VAL A 72 -1.99 10.65 8.91
N VAL A 73 -1.96 9.59 9.72
CA VAL A 73 -2.47 9.62 11.09
C VAL A 73 -1.48 10.43 11.93
N VAL A 74 -1.80 11.71 12.15
CA VAL A 74 -1.09 12.51 13.15
C VAL A 74 -1.65 12.10 14.50
N HIS A 75 -0.93 11.24 15.23
CA HIS A 75 -1.18 11.08 16.65
C HIS A 75 -0.93 12.43 17.31
N SER A 76 -2.02 13.12 17.63
CA SER A 76 -1.97 14.27 18.51
C SER A 76 -1.53 13.74 19.87
N ASN A 77 -0.25 13.83 20.22
CA ASN A 77 0.17 13.65 21.59
C ASN A 77 -0.52 14.74 22.41
N GLY A 78 -1.67 14.39 22.99
CA GLY A 78 -2.38 15.24 23.92
C GLY A 78 -1.47 15.57 25.09
N ARG A 79 -0.89 16.78 25.09
CA ARG A 79 -0.44 17.43 26.31
C ARG A 79 -1.69 17.95 27.03
N GLY A 80 -1.94 17.42 28.22
CA GLY A 80 -2.95 17.90 29.17
C GLY A 80 -3.54 16.70 29.91
N SER A 81 -3.22 16.46 31.17
CA SER A 81 -3.50 17.37 32.27
C SER A 81 -2.36 17.45 33.31
N ARG A 82 -1.92 18.68 33.58
CA ARG A 82 -1.50 19.06 34.93
C ARG A 82 -2.75 19.04 35.80
N GLY A 83 -2.76 18.19 36.82
CA GLY A 83 -3.55 18.38 38.03
C GLY A 83 -2.59 18.49 39.20
N VAL A 84 -2.47 19.69 39.76
CA VAL A 84 -1.86 20.00 41.06
C VAL A 84 -3.01 20.13 42.05
N GLY A 85 -2.84 19.60 43.27
CA GLY A 85 -3.76 19.74 44.42
C GLY A 85 -4.42 18.40 44.75
N GLU A 86 -4.31 17.83 45.96
CA GLU A 86 -3.83 18.29 47.27
C GLU A 86 -3.08 17.16 47.99
#